data_AF-A0A9P6IX54-F1
#
_entry.id   AF-A0A9P6IX54-F1
#
_cell.length_a   1.000
_cell.length_b   1.000
_cell.length_c   1.000
_cell.angle_alpha   90.00
_cell.angle_beta   90.00
_cell.angle_gamma   90.00
#
_symmetry.space_group_name_H-M   'P 1'
#
loop_
_entity.id
_entity.type
_entity.pdbx_description
1 polymer ?
#
loop_
_entity_poly.entity_id
_entity_poly.type
_entity_poly.pdbx_seq_one_letter_code
_entity_poly.pdbx_strand_id
1 'polypeptide(L)'
;MISYDWVVVSVNYRLNTKAGYPTQLMDCKRALRWVKDEIRVFGGNPSNIVAAGDSAGGQMACLLASTANQLDLQPGFESVDTTVQGVLGLSAVVNLVDTENYYNHGGRSRFIKEVAKREGSPESAETCTAPITYLEVPGGHHCFHLISSPRTWYMIIAASQWLNYHFEGIRGKDGEIVEWDWD
;
A
#
# COMPACT_ATOMS: atom_id res chain seq x y z
N MET A 1 -6.17 -2.67 16.86
CA MET A 1 -6.27 -3.56 15.69
C MET A 1 -6.59 -4.96 16.23
N ILE A 2 -7.87 -5.24 16.52
CA ILE A 2 -8.30 -6.47 17.19
C ILE A 2 -9.65 -6.91 16.59
N SER A 3 -9.56 -7.68 15.50
CA SER A 3 -10.43 -8.77 15.03
C SER A 3 -9.73 -9.40 13.80
N TYR A 4 -8.59 -10.09 13.98
CA TYR A 4 -8.43 -11.56 14.02
C TYR A 4 -8.94 -12.23 12.73
N ASP A 5 -8.21 -12.17 11.61
CA ASP A 5 -7.45 -13.36 11.12
C ASP A 5 -6.26 -12.99 10.19
N TRP A 6 -5.56 -11.88 10.47
CA TRP A 6 -4.42 -11.43 9.66
C TRP A 6 -3.08 -11.76 10.30
N VAL A 7 -2.17 -12.34 9.51
CA VAL A 7 -0.75 -12.43 9.86
C VAL A 7 -0.04 -11.18 9.37
N VAL A 8 0.57 -10.44 10.29
CA VAL A 8 1.33 -9.22 9.96
C VAL A 8 2.82 -9.53 9.87
N VAL A 9 3.42 -9.24 8.72
CA VAL A 9 4.86 -9.35 8.51
C VAL A 9 5.46 -7.95 8.38
N SER A 10 6.23 -7.54 9.38
CA SER A 10 6.98 -6.28 9.35
C SER A 10 8.34 -6.51 8.69
N VAL A 11 8.67 -5.71 7.68
CA VAL A 11 9.87 -5.89 6.86
C VAL A 11 10.75 -4.65 6.91
N ASN A 12 12.06 -4.87 6.93
CA ASN A 12 13.06 -3.82 6.71
C ASN A 12 13.56 -3.88 5.27
N TYR A 13 13.87 -2.71 4.72
CA TYR A 13 14.54 -2.54 3.44
C TYR A 13 15.73 -1.59 3.61
N ARG A 14 16.71 -1.65 2.71
CA ARG A 14 17.88 -0.75 2.77
C ARG A 14 17.44 0.71 2.64
N LEU A 15 18.04 1.62 3.40
CA LEU A 15 17.75 3.05 3.27
C LEU A 15 18.53 3.67 2.10
N ASN A 16 18.04 4.79 1.55
CA ASN A 16 18.69 5.50 0.44
C ASN A 16 20.15 5.90 0.71
N THR A 17 20.51 6.10 1.98
CA THR A 17 21.89 6.36 2.42
C THR A 17 22.82 5.16 2.26
N LYS A 18 22.27 3.96 2.14
CA LYS A 18 23.02 2.70 2.00
C LYS A 18 22.97 2.13 0.58
N ALA A 19 21.92 2.45 -0.19
CA ALA A 19 21.78 2.04 -1.58
C ALA A 19 20.81 2.93 -2.35
N GLY A 20 21.14 3.23 -3.61
CA GLY A 20 20.25 3.99 -4.50
C GLY A 20 19.02 3.18 -4.92
N TYR A 21 17.99 3.89 -5.38
CA TYR A 21 16.85 3.30 -6.08
C TYR A 21 17.35 2.49 -7.30
N PRO A 22 16.75 1.32 -7.63
CA PRO A 22 15.53 0.69 -7.08
C PRO A 22 15.76 -0.31 -5.92
N THR A 23 16.90 -0.23 -5.21
CA THR A 23 17.31 -1.28 -4.26
C THR A 23 16.28 -1.54 -3.14
N GLN A 24 15.62 -0.50 -2.65
CA GLN A 24 14.60 -0.57 -1.60
C GLN A 24 13.40 -1.40 -2.04
N LEU A 25 12.92 -1.14 -3.26
CA LEU A 25 11.82 -1.88 -3.87
C LEU A 25 12.20 -3.35 -4.09
N MET A 26 13.42 -3.62 -4.52
CA MET A 26 13.92 -4.99 -4.67
C MET A 26 13.96 -5.73 -3.32
N ASP A 27 14.31 -5.05 -2.22
CA ASP A 27 14.26 -5.64 -0.88
C ASP A 27 12.82 -5.96 -0.46
N CYS A 28 11.87 -5.05 -0.70
CA CYS A 28 10.44 -5.32 -0.48
C CYS A 28 9.94 -6.51 -1.31
N LYS A 29 10.35 -6.63 -2.59
CA LYS A 29 10.01 -7.78 -3.45
C LYS A 29 10.61 -9.09 -2.94
N ARG A 30 11.85 -9.07 -2.45
CA ARG A 30 12.47 -10.26 -1.81
C ARG A 30 11.73 -10.66 -0.54
N ALA A 31 11.30 -9.69 0.26
CA ALA A 31 10.49 -9.96 1.43
C ALA A 31 9.13 -10.55 1.05
N LEU A 32 8.46 -10.02 0.01
CA LEU A 32 7.20 -10.59 -0.50
C LEU A 32 7.39 -12.03 -1.00
N ARG A 33 8.48 -12.32 -1.72
CA ARG A 33 8.83 -13.70 -2.10
C ARG A 33 8.90 -14.59 -0.85
N TRP A 34 9.65 -14.18 0.17
CA TRP A 34 9.78 -14.95 1.40
C TRP A 34 8.41 -15.17 2.07
N VAL A 35 7.56 -14.14 2.10
CA VAL A 35 6.18 -14.27 2.60
C VAL A 35 5.40 -15.29 1.78
N LYS A 36 5.43 -15.24 0.45
CA LYS A 36 4.72 -16.22 -0.39
C LYS A 36 5.23 -17.65 -0.20
N ASP A 37 6.52 -17.82 0.03
CA ASP A 37 7.17 -19.12 0.23
C ASP A 37 6.83 -19.69 1.64
N GLU A 38 6.81 -18.86 2.68
CA GLU A 38 6.83 -19.32 4.08
C GLU A 38 5.55 -19.04 4.87
N ILE A 39 4.71 -18.06 4.49
CA ILE A 39 3.66 -17.55 5.39
C ILE A 39 2.64 -18.60 5.86
N ARG A 40 2.50 -19.70 5.10
CA ARG A 40 1.65 -20.84 5.46
C ARG A 40 2.01 -21.43 6.82
N VAL A 41 3.30 -21.46 7.19
CA VAL A 41 3.73 -22.01 8.49
C VAL A 41 3.29 -21.15 9.67
N PHE A 42 2.95 -19.88 9.41
CA PHE A 42 2.43 -18.92 10.39
C PHE A 42 0.89 -18.80 10.31
N GLY A 43 0.22 -19.63 9.50
CA GLY A 43 -1.22 -19.62 9.32
C GLY A 43 -1.74 -18.61 8.28
N GLY A 44 -0.87 -17.92 7.55
CA GLY A 44 -1.29 -16.97 6.51
C GLY A 44 -1.52 -17.63 5.14
N ASN A 45 -2.23 -16.93 4.26
CA ASN A 45 -2.52 -17.37 2.90
C ASN A 45 -1.62 -16.63 1.88
N PRO A 46 -0.68 -17.31 1.19
CA PRO A 46 0.22 -16.67 0.23
C PRO A 46 -0.47 -16.15 -1.04
N SER A 47 -1.73 -16.53 -1.26
CA SER A 47 -2.56 -16.02 -2.35
C SER A 47 -3.49 -14.87 -1.93
N ASN A 48 -3.43 -14.43 -0.66
CA ASN A 48 -4.20 -13.32 -0.14
C ASN A 48 -3.31 -12.41 0.72
N ILE A 49 -2.53 -11.56 0.05
CA ILE A 49 -1.55 -10.67 0.66
C ILE A 49 -1.93 -9.23 0.37
N VAL A 50 -1.93 -8.38 1.40
CA VAL A 50 -2.06 -6.93 1.30
C VAL A 50 -0.73 -6.29 1.66
N ALA A 51 -0.21 -5.41 0.81
CA ALA A 51 0.97 -4.61 1.13
C ALA A 51 0.53 -3.36 1.90
N ALA A 52 1.20 -3.05 3.00
CA ALA A 52 0.88 -1.87 3.79
C ALA A 52 2.15 -1.12 4.21
N GLY A 53 2.04 0.19 4.33
CA GLY A 53 3.16 1.00 4.79
C GLY A 53 2.79 2.45 5.04
N ASP A 54 3.65 3.13 5.79
CA ASP A 54 3.53 4.54 6.11
C ASP A 54 4.60 5.38 5.42
N SER A 55 4.26 6.59 4.97
CA SER A 55 5.21 7.56 4.41
C SER A 55 6.02 6.96 3.25
N ALA A 56 7.34 6.86 3.38
CA ALA A 56 8.21 6.18 2.41
C ALA A 56 7.90 4.68 2.28
N GLY A 57 7.46 4.01 3.36
CA GLY A 57 6.97 2.64 3.32
C GLY A 57 5.63 2.52 2.57
N GLY A 58 4.77 3.52 2.67
CA GLY A 58 3.54 3.59 1.88
C GLY A 58 3.84 3.71 0.38
N GLN A 59 4.83 4.53 0.02
CA GLN A 59 5.35 4.59 -1.35
C GLN A 59 5.87 3.22 -1.82
N MET A 60 6.69 2.55 -1.00
CA MET A 60 7.20 1.21 -1.35
C MET A 60 6.08 0.19 -1.50
N ALA A 61 5.03 0.24 -0.68
CA ALA A 61 3.87 -0.65 -0.82
C ALA A 61 3.12 -0.43 -2.15
N CYS A 62 2.94 0.83 -2.56
CA CYS A 62 2.35 1.15 -3.86
C CYS A 62 3.21 0.69 -5.03
N LEU A 63 4.53 0.95 -4.98
CA LEU A 63 5.46 0.49 -6.02
C LEU A 63 5.55 -1.03 -6.08
N LEU A 64 5.54 -1.73 -4.94
CA LEU A 64 5.54 -3.18 -4.88
C LEU A 64 4.36 -3.77 -5.66
N ALA A 65 3.16 -3.21 -5.49
CA ALA A 65 1.97 -3.67 -6.18
C ALA A 65 1.94 -3.27 -7.67
N SER A 66 2.32 -2.04 -8.01
CA SER A 66 2.28 -1.56 -9.40
C SER A 66 3.36 -2.17 -10.29
N THR A 67 4.44 -2.67 -9.70
CA THR A 67 5.55 -3.31 -10.43
C THR A 67 5.55 -4.83 -10.30
N ALA A 68 4.42 -5.45 -9.95
CA ALA A 68 4.32 -6.90 -9.85
C ALA A 68 4.87 -7.58 -11.13
N ASN A 69 5.72 -8.59 -10.94
CA ASN A 69 6.33 -9.40 -11.99
C ASN A 69 7.23 -8.66 -13.01
N GLN A 70 7.62 -7.40 -12.73
CA GLN A 70 8.68 -6.74 -13.49
C GLN A 70 10.04 -7.38 -13.20
N LEU A 71 10.60 -8.04 -14.21
CA LEU A 71 11.76 -8.93 -14.09
C LEU A 71 13.04 -8.21 -13.64
N ASP A 72 13.25 -7.00 -14.15
CA ASP A 72 14.39 -6.12 -13.81
C ASP A 72 14.39 -5.68 -12.34
N LEU A 73 13.24 -5.73 -11.67
CA LEU A 73 13.07 -5.40 -10.26
C LEU A 73 13.07 -6.63 -9.33
N GLN A 74 13.25 -7.85 -9.87
CA GLN A 74 13.36 -9.08 -9.08
C GLN A 74 14.51 -10.00 -9.53
N PRO A 75 15.75 -9.48 -9.62
CA PRO A 75 16.89 -10.27 -10.08
C PRO A 75 17.15 -11.46 -9.15
N GLY A 76 17.25 -12.66 -9.75
CA GLY A 76 17.47 -13.93 -9.07
C GLY A 76 16.20 -14.63 -8.56
N PHE A 77 15.01 -14.09 -8.87
CA PHE A 77 13.72 -14.72 -8.59
C PHE A 77 12.63 -14.29 -9.58
N GLU A 78 13.03 -14.14 -10.84
CA GLU A 78 12.22 -13.69 -11.98
C GLU A 78 10.98 -14.53 -12.22
N SER A 79 11.01 -15.82 -11.86
CA SER A 79 9.88 -16.75 -12.01
C SER A 79 8.84 -16.67 -10.87
N VAL A 80 9.11 -15.92 -9.80
CA VAL A 80 8.21 -15.83 -8.64
C VAL A 80 7.13 -14.78 -8.92
N ASP A 81 5.87 -15.18 -8.72
CA ASP A 81 4.75 -14.24 -8.71
C ASP A 81 4.86 -13.26 -7.53
N THR A 82 4.94 -11.97 -7.83
CA THR A 82 5.02 -10.88 -6.85
C THR A 82 3.74 -10.02 -6.84
N THR A 83 2.61 -10.55 -7.30
CA THR A 83 1.32 -9.87 -7.16
C THR A 83 0.83 -9.87 -5.70
N VAL A 84 0.17 -8.77 -5.32
CA VAL A 84 -0.57 -8.60 -4.06
C VAL A 84 -2.01 -8.26 -4.37
N GLN A 85 -2.93 -8.61 -3.46
CA GLN A 85 -4.36 -8.45 -3.66
C GLN A 85 -4.86 -7.05 -3.27
N GLY A 86 -4.05 -6.28 -2.54
CA GLY A 86 -4.38 -4.92 -2.15
C GLY A 86 -3.20 -4.13 -1.61
N VAL A 87 -3.38 -2.80 -1.51
CA VAL A 87 -2.40 -1.89 -0.92
C VAL A 87 -3.07 -0.93 0.05
N LEU A 88 -2.46 -0.77 1.22
CA LEU A 88 -2.83 0.21 2.23
C LEU A 88 -1.67 1.18 2.45
N GLY A 89 -1.72 2.34 1.77
CA GLY A 89 -0.75 3.42 1.91
C GLY A 89 -1.20 4.46 2.93
N LEU A 90 -0.52 4.55 4.06
CA LEU A 90 -0.73 5.58 5.09
C LEU A 90 0.20 6.76 4.82
N SER A 91 -0.33 7.97 4.74
CA SER A 91 0.44 9.20 4.48
C SER A 91 1.50 9.02 3.39
N ALA A 92 1.18 8.22 2.37
CA ALA A 92 2.15 7.70 1.43
C ALA A 92 2.63 8.80 0.48
N VAL A 93 3.95 8.91 0.32
CA VAL A 93 4.54 9.86 -0.63
C VAL A 93 4.57 9.20 -2.00
N VAL A 94 3.45 9.25 -2.70
CA VAL A 94 3.31 8.54 -3.97
C VAL A 94 3.71 9.38 -5.19
N ASN A 95 3.79 10.72 -5.09
CA ASN A 95 4.19 11.61 -6.19
C ASN A 95 5.43 12.45 -5.80
N LEU A 96 6.58 12.13 -6.40
CA LEU A 96 7.84 12.83 -6.16
C LEU A 96 8.06 14.04 -7.10
N VAL A 97 7.16 14.27 -8.05
CA VAL A 97 7.34 15.25 -9.13
C VAL A 97 6.45 16.49 -8.96
N ASP A 98 5.45 16.42 -8.08
CA ASP A 98 4.63 17.58 -7.68
C ASP A 98 5.16 18.17 -6.38
N THR A 99 6.11 19.11 -6.52
CA THR A 99 6.70 19.84 -5.40
C THR A 99 5.77 20.91 -4.81
N GLU A 100 4.67 21.26 -5.48
CA GLU A 100 3.71 22.26 -5.01
C GLU A 100 2.71 21.67 -4.00
N ASN A 101 2.30 20.41 -4.17
CA ASN A 101 1.47 19.69 -3.21
C ASN A 101 2.25 18.93 -2.13
N TYR A 102 3.59 18.98 -2.15
CA TYR A 102 4.48 18.34 -1.18
C TYR A 102 4.16 18.71 0.28
N TYR A 103 3.61 19.91 0.52
CA TYR A 103 3.25 20.42 1.84
C TYR A 103 1.76 20.27 2.21
N ASN A 104 0.88 19.99 1.23
CA ASN A 104 -0.55 19.83 1.47
C ASN A 104 -0.91 18.36 1.61
N HIS A 105 -0.56 17.78 2.76
CA HIS A 105 -0.99 16.43 3.19
C HIS A 105 -2.50 16.36 3.55
N GLY A 106 -3.35 17.10 2.83
CA GLY A 106 -4.79 17.21 3.08
C GLY A 106 -5.58 17.77 1.90
N GLY A 107 -5.22 17.38 0.67
CA GLY A 107 -5.81 17.98 -0.52
C GLY A 107 -5.80 17.07 -1.72
N ARG A 108 -6.96 16.46 -2.01
CA ARG A 108 -7.42 15.98 -3.33
C ARG A 108 -6.32 15.51 -4.27
N SER A 109 -5.78 14.34 -3.99
CA SER A 109 -4.70 13.78 -4.77
C SER A 109 -5.26 12.65 -5.66
N ARG A 110 -5.51 13.00 -6.93
CA ARG A 110 -6.05 12.14 -8.01
C ARG A 110 -4.93 11.20 -8.51
N PHE A 111 -4.40 10.36 -7.63
CA PHE A 111 -2.96 10.10 -7.61
C PHE A 111 -2.43 8.85 -8.32
N ILE A 112 -3.23 7.81 -8.56
CA ILE A 112 -2.66 6.62 -9.21
C ILE A 112 -2.34 6.88 -10.70
N LYS A 113 -2.96 7.89 -11.33
CA LYS A 113 -2.77 8.22 -12.75
C LYS A 113 -1.49 8.98 -13.06
N GLU A 114 -0.94 9.75 -12.12
CA GLU A 114 0.19 10.67 -12.40
C GLU A 114 1.57 10.01 -12.18
N VAL A 115 1.69 9.14 -11.18
CA VAL A 115 2.96 8.51 -10.74
C VAL A 115 3.47 7.51 -11.78
N ALA A 116 2.55 6.71 -12.33
CA ALA A 116 2.85 5.75 -13.38
C ALA A 116 3.16 6.41 -14.74
N LYS A 117 2.79 7.69 -14.94
CA LYS A 117 2.96 8.41 -16.20
C LYS A 117 4.38 8.92 -16.44
N ARG A 118 5.20 9.03 -15.37
CA ARG A 118 6.46 9.80 -15.42
C ARG A 118 7.74 9.01 -15.09
N GLU A 119 7.64 7.81 -14.53
CA GLU A 119 8.77 6.90 -14.28
C GLU A 119 9.09 5.96 -15.46
N GLY A 120 8.59 6.26 -16.68
CA GLY A 120 9.10 5.63 -17.91
C GLY A 120 8.47 4.30 -18.33
N SER A 121 7.30 3.90 -17.80
CA SER A 121 6.46 2.83 -18.37
C SER A 121 5.10 3.39 -18.82
N PRO A 122 4.97 3.81 -20.09
CA PRO A 122 3.75 4.43 -20.64
C PRO A 122 2.48 3.58 -20.53
N GLU A 123 2.61 2.28 -20.20
CA GLU A 123 1.50 1.32 -20.17
C GLU A 123 0.82 1.22 -18.78
N SER A 124 1.42 1.77 -17.73
CA SER A 124 0.98 1.53 -16.34
C SER A 124 0.07 2.63 -15.74
N ALA A 125 -0.07 3.78 -16.41
CA ALA A 125 -0.75 4.96 -15.87
C ALA A 125 -2.25 5.05 -16.17
N GLU A 126 -2.71 4.33 -17.19
CA GLU A 126 -4.11 4.21 -17.57
C GLU A 126 -4.76 2.90 -17.06
N THR A 127 -4.01 2.05 -16.36
CA THR A 127 -4.36 0.63 -16.17
C THR A 127 -4.67 0.19 -14.74
N CYS A 128 -4.62 1.07 -13.73
CA CYS A 128 -5.14 0.71 -12.40
C CYS A 128 -6.68 0.69 -12.44
N THR A 129 -7.23 -0.47 -12.79
CA THR A 129 -8.66 -0.78 -12.78
C THR A 129 -9.15 -1.21 -11.39
N ALA A 130 -8.24 -1.29 -10.41
CA ALA A 130 -8.58 -1.65 -9.04
C ALA A 130 -9.37 -0.53 -8.35
N PRO A 131 -10.34 -0.87 -7.49
CA PRO A 131 -11.06 0.12 -6.68
C PRO A 131 -10.10 0.85 -5.73
N ILE A 132 -10.28 2.17 -5.58
CA ILE A 132 -9.47 3.02 -4.71
C ILE A 132 -10.38 3.65 -3.66
N THR A 133 -10.00 3.52 -2.39
CA THR A 133 -10.63 4.21 -1.26
C THR A 133 -9.66 5.24 -0.70
N TYR A 134 -10.12 6.45 -0.45
CA TYR A 134 -9.32 7.53 0.15
C TYR A 134 -9.97 8.00 1.45
N LEU A 135 -9.15 8.16 2.49
CA LEU A 135 -9.55 8.71 3.78
C LEU A 135 -8.62 9.86 4.14
N GLU A 136 -9.21 11.00 4.50
CA GLU A 136 -8.50 12.13 5.07
C GLU A 136 -8.97 12.34 6.51
N VAL A 137 -8.02 12.49 7.44
CA VAL A 137 -8.32 12.76 8.85
C VAL A 137 -8.12 14.25 9.12
N PRO A 138 -9.19 15.03 9.36
CA PRO A 138 -9.08 16.47 9.58
C PRO A 138 -8.10 16.83 10.71
N GLY A 139 -7.17 17.75 10.42
CA GLY A 139 -6.13 18.18 11.36
C GLY A 139 -5.12 17.09 11.71
N GLY A 140 -5.06 15.99 10.95
CA GLY A 140 -4.01 14.98 11.06
C GLY A 140 -2.69 15.50 10.49
N HIS A 141 -1.63 15.51 11.30
CA HIS A 141 -0.27 15.76 10.83
C HIS A 141 0.41 14.46 10.38
N HIS A 142 1.43 14.50 9.51
CA HIS A 142 2.06 13.31 8.88
C HIS A 142 2.25 12.07 9.78
N CYS A 143 2.59 12.26 11.06
CA CYS A 143 2.84 11.19 12.03
C CYS A 143 1.68 10.93 13.01
N PHE A 144 0.45 11.39 12.76
CA PHE A 144 -0.63 11.34 13.75
C PHE A 144 -0.96 9.90 14.19
N HIS A 145 -0.69 8.91 13.34
CA HIS A 145 -0.91 7.49 13.60
C HIS A 145 0.20 6.81 14.39
N LEU A 146 1.37 7.43 14.55
CA LEU A 146 2.50 6.86 15.30
C LEU A 146 2.25 6.86 16.81
N ILE A 147 1.42 7.77 17.30
CA ILE A 147 1.05 7.88 18.71
C ILE A 147 -0.45 7.63 18.82
N SER A 148 -0.86 6.84 19.80
CA SER A 148 -2.28 6.58 20.03
C SER A 148 -3.04 7.88 20.29
N SER A 149 -4.10 8.12 19.52
CA SER A 149 -4.96 9.30 19.62
C SER A 149 -6.35 8.99 19.06
N PRO A 150 -7.37 9.84 19.30
CA PRO A 150 -8.67 9.70 18.62
C PRO A 150 -8.52 9.65 17.09
N ARG A 151 -7.57 10.41 16.54
CA ARG A 151 -7.25 10.39 15.10
C ARG A 151 -6.73 9.03 14.62
N THR A 152 -5.88 8.39 15.41
CA THR A 152 -5.36 7.05 15.15
C THR A 152 -6.48 6.01 15.15
N TRP A 153 -7.52 6.20 15.96
CA TRP A 153 -8.67 5.30 15.99
C TRP A 153 -9.46 5.30 14.68
N TYR A 154 -9.71 6.45 14.07
CA TYR A 154 -10.36 6.52 12.75
C TYR A 154 -9.59 5.73 11.69
N MET A 155 -8.26 5.83 11.68
CA MET A 155 -7.41 5.07 10.76
C MET A 155 -7.51 3.56 11.01
N ILE A 156 -7.46 3.11 12.27
CA ILE A 156 -7.58 1.68 12.60
C ILE A 156 -8.94 1.14 12.17
N ILE A 157 -10.02 1.89 12.42
CA ILE A 157 -11.38 1.49 12.04
C ILE A 157 -11.50 1.40 10.51
N ALA A 158 -11.07 2.43 9.79
CA ALA A 158 -11.14 2.44 8.32
C ALA A 158 -10.31 1.32 7.69
N ALA A 159 -9.07 1.12 8.15
CA ALA A 159 -8.22 0.03 7.70
C ALA A 159 -8.88 -1.35 7.94
N SER A 160 -9.45 -1.55 9.12
CA SER A 160 -10.14 -2.79 9.46
C SER A 160 -11.38 -3.01 8.59
N GLN A 161 -12.20 -1.98 8.39
CA GLN A 161 -13.39 -2.08 7.54
C GLN A 161 -13.01 -2.37 6.08
N TRP A 162 -11.98 -1.71 5.57
CA TRP A 162 -11.49 -1.93 4.21
C TRP A 162 -10.99 -3.36 4.01
N LEU A 163 -10.20 -3.90 4.96
CA LEU A 163 -9.73 -5.28 4.93
C LEU A 163 -10.92 -6.27 4.95
N ASN A 164 -11.87 -6.06 5.86
CA ASN A 164 -13.03 -6.96 6.00
C ASN A 164 -13.93 -6.93 4.76
N TYR A 165 -14.20 -5.74 4.22
CA TYR A 165 -15.04 -5.55 3.04
C TYR A 165 -14.45 -6.24 1.80
N HIS A 166 -13.14 -6.08 1.57
CA HIS A 166 -12.50 -6.58 0.36
C HIS A 166 -12.06 -8.05 0.45
N PHE A 167 -11.73 -8.57 1.63
CA PHE A 167 -11.03 -9.85 1.75
C PHE A 167 -11.72 -10.89 2.64
N GLU A 168 -12.66 -10.50 3.51
CA GLU A 168 -13.38 -11.43 4.40
C GLU A 168 -14.81 -11.72 3.95
N GLY A 169 -15.21 -11.25 2.75
CA GLY A 169 -16.45 -11.67 2.11
C GLY A 169 -17.71 -10.95 2.59
N ILE A 170 -17.60 -9.84 3.31
CA ILE A 170 -18.73 -8.92 3.56
C ILE A 170 -18.99 -8.11 2.27
N ARG A 171 -19.37 -8.79 1.19
CA ARG A 171 -19.89 -8.13 0.00
C ARG A 171 -21.29 -7.61 0.32
N GLY A 172 -21.38 -6.32 0.66
CA GLY A 172 -22.55 -5.56 0.26
C GLY A 172 -22.70 -5.70 -1.25
N LYS A 173 -23.88 -6.13 -1.70
CA LYS A 173 -24.21 -6.17 -3.12
C LYS A 173 -23.97 -4.77 -3.71
N ASP A 174 -23.43 -4.76 -4.92
CA ASP A 174 -23.39 -3.61 -5.82
C ASP A 174 -22.29 -2.59 -5.48
N GLY A 175 -21.34 -2.41 -6.41
CA GLY A 175 -20.10 -1.64 -6.25
C GLY A 175 -20.30 -0.13 -6.13
N GLU A 176 -21.08 0.31 -5.15
CA GLU A 176 -21.24 1.70 -4.78
C GLU A 176 -20.03 2.20 -3.98
N ILE A 177 -19.64 3.43 -4.25
CA ILE A 177 -18.74 4.20 -3.38
C ILE A 177 -19.54 4.49 -2.12
N VAL A 178 -19.18 3.85 -1.01
CA VAL A 178 -19.77 4.21 0.29
C VAL A 178 -19.04 5.45 0.80
N GLU A 179 -19.68 6.60 0.63
CA GLU A 179 -19.35 7.80 1.41
C GLU A 179 -19.84 7.57 2.85
N TRP A 180 -18.90 7.52 3.79
CA TRP A 180 -19.21 7.37 5.21
C TRP A 180 -19.27 8.76 5.82
N ASP A 181 -20.49 9.25 6.06
CA ASP A 181 -20.71 10.45 6.88
C ASP A 181 -20.45 10.10 8.35
N TRP A 182 -19.53 10.84 8.96
CA TRP A 182 -19.14 10.70 10.36
C TRP A 182 -19.68 11.88 11.17
N ASP A 183 -21.00 11.94 11.32
CA ASP A 183 -21.69 12.82 12.27
C ASP A 183 -21.62 12.27 13.71
#